data_AF-U9UB38-F1
#
_entry.id   AF-U9UB38-F1
#
_cell.length_a   1.000
_cell.length_b   1.000
_cell.length_c   1.000
_cell.angle_alpha   90.00
_cell.angle_beta   90.00
_cell.angle_gamma   90.00
#
_symmetry.space_group_name_H-M   'P 1'
#
loop_
_entity.id
_entity.type
_entity.pdbx_description
1 polymer ?
#
loop_
_entity_poly.entity_id
_entity_poly.type
_entity_poly.pdbx_seq_one_letter_code
_entity_poly.pdbx_strand_id
1 'polypeptide(L)'
;MNFSPEIFIEICSFLPPGDLFTLSQVCRKFRGYLCAPNSFVTQQIWKESRLNFMPKEDMPPPEGMSEEKYAELLMTERGCQICKRTKECKIYWEFAIRCCKECHSNKTVR
;
A
#
# COMPACT_ATOMS: atom_id res chain seq x y z
N MET A 1 -14.16 5.53 20.13
CA MET A 1 -13.05 6.51 20.01
C MET A 1 -13.65 7.89 19.85
N ASN A 2 -13.45 8.75 20.85
CA ASN A 2 -13.97 10.12 20.93
C ASN A 2 -12.94 11.16 20.46
N PHE A 3 -12.09 10.82 19.49
CA PHE A 3 -11.20 11.78 18.84
C PHE A 3 -11.84 12.29 17.54
N SER A 4 -11.58 13.54 17.18
CA SER A 4 -11.99 14.07 15.88
C SER A 4 -11.26 13.33 14.75
N PRO A 5 -11.84 13.27 13.54
CA PRO A 5 -11.18 12.66 12.38
C PRO A 5 -9.79 13.25 12.10
N GLU A 6 -9.59 14.54 12.34
CA GLU A 6 -8.35 15.27 12.08
C GLU A 6 -7.19 14.79 12.95
N ILE A 7 -7.44 14.62 14.26
CA ILE A 7 -6.43 14.07 15.18
C ILE A 7 -6.07 12.63 14.79
N PHE A 8 -7.06 11.84 14.36
CA PHE A 8 -6.79 10.48 13.91
C PHE A 8 -5.91 10.44 12.65
N ILE A 9 -6.14 11.34 11.69
CA ILE A 9 -5.33 11.50 10.48
C ILE A 9 -3.89 11.86 10.84
N GLU A 10 -3.71 12.83 11.74
CA GLU A 10 -2.40 13.24 12.23
C GLU A 10 -1.65 12.09 12.91
N ILE A 11 -2.31 11.31 13.77
CA ILE A 11 -1.70 10.11 14.35
C ILE A 11 -1.24 9.12 13.26
N CYS A 12 -2.05 8.93 12.21
CA CYS A 12 -1.73 7.98 11.15
C CYS A 12 -0.50 8.37 10.32
N SER A 13 -0.19 9.66 10.16
CA SER A 13 1.01 10.09 9.41
C SER A 13 2.32 9.77 10.13
N PHE A 14 2.26 9.51 11.45
CA PHE A 14 3.37 9.04 12.27
C PHE A 14 3.47 7.51 12.38
N LEU A 15 2.67 6.75 11.63
CA LEU A 15 2.73 5.30 11.62
C LEU A 15 3.38 4.77 10.34
N PRO A 16 4.20 3.71 10.41
CA PRO A 16 4.65 2.99 9.22
C PRO A 16 3.46 2.42 8.43
N PRO A 17 3.59 2.27 7.09
CA PRO A 17 2.52 1.72 6.26
C PRO A 17 2.00 0.34 6.73
N GLY A 18 2.86 -0.49 7.33
CA GLY A 18 2.48 -1.81 7.86
C GLY A 18 1.55 -1.74 9.08
N ASP A 19 1.75 -0.72 9.91
CA ASP A 19 0.90 -0.46 11.07
C ASP A 19 -0.46 0.10 10.63
N LEU A 20 -0.49 0.95 9.59
CA LEU A 20 -1.73 1.41 8.98
C LEU A 20 -2.55 0.25 8.41
N PHE A 21 -1.90 -0.70 7.74
CA PHE A 21 -2.55 -1.91 7.26
C PHE A 21 -3.12 -2.78 8.40
N THR A 22 -2.39 -2.87 9.51
CA THR A 22 -2.88 -3.58 10.70
C THR A 22 -4.08 -2.85 11.31
N LEU A 23 -3.99 -1.52 11.41
CA LEU A 23 -5.02 -0.64 12.00
C LEU A 23 -6.32 -0.66 11.18
N SER A 24 -6.23 -0.73 9.86
CA SER A 24 -7.40 -0.81 8.97
C SER A 24 -8.24 -2.08 9.20
N GLN A 25 -7.64 -3.13 9.77
CA GLN A 25 -8.30 -4.39 10.08
C GLN A 25 -8.93 -4.44 11.49
N VAL A 26 -8.64 -3.46 12.36
CA VAL A 26 -9.10 -3.47 13.76
C VAL A 26 -10.60 -3.20 13.87
N CYS A 27 -11.14 -2.20 13.16
CA CYS A 27 -12.56 -1.87 13.21
C CYS A 27 -13.07 -1.20 11.93
N ARG A 28 -14.41 -1.21 11.74
CA ARG A 28 -15.07 -0.62 10.56
C ARG A 28 -14.77 0.88 10.40
N LYS A 29 -14.66 1.63 11.50
CA LYS A 29 -14.37 3.06 11.48
C LYS A 29 -12.98 3.34 10.90
N PHE A 30 -11.97 2.61 11.36
CA PHE A 30 -10.60 2.71 10.85
C PHE A 30 -10.49 2.28 9.41
N ARG A 31 -11.14 1.16 9.05
CA ARG A 31 -11.23 0.73 7.67
C ARG A 31 -11.82 1.82 6.76
N GLY A 32 -12.85 2.54 7.24
CA GLY A 32 -13.46 3.64 6.49
C GLY A 32 -12.51 4.82 6.22
N TYR A 33 -11.55 5.08 7.11
CA TYR A 33 -10.54 6.13 6.92
C TYR A 33 -9.32 5.66 6.13
N LEU A 34 -8.92 4.39 6.29
CA LEU A 34 -7.66 3.87 5.75
C LEU A 34 -7.82 3.11 4.43
N CYS A 35 -9.02 2.64 4.09
CA CYS A 35 -9.31 1.86 2.89
C CYS A 35 -10.39 2.52 2.01
N ALA A 36 -10.19 3.79 1.67
CA ALA A 36 -11.02 4.57 0.77
C ALA A 36 -10.14 5.18 -0.35
N PRO A 37 -9.88 4.42 -1.44
CA PRO A 37 -8.85 4.79 -2.42
C PRO A 37 -9.15 6.10 -3.19
N ASN A 38 -10.41 6.54 -3.25
CA ASN A 38 -10.80 7.80 -3.88
C ASN A 38 -10.86 8.99 -2.89
N SER A 39 -10.64 8.75 -1.60
CA SER A 39 -10.64 9.80 -0.58
C SER A 39 -9.29 10.51 -0.56
N PHE A 40 -9.30 11.83 -0.78
CA PHE A 40 -8.10 12.67 -0.68
C PHE A 40 -7.37 12.47 0.64
N VAL A 41 -8.11 12.42 1.75
CA VAL A 41 -7.57 12.22 3.10
C VAL A 41 -6.83 10.88 3.21
N THR A 42 -7.43 9.81 2.70
CA THR A 42 -6.81 8.48 2.72
C THR A 42 -5.52 8.49 1.90
N GLN A 43 -5.53 9.10 0.72
CA GLN A 43 -4.33 9.23 -0.11
C GLN A 43 -3.22 10.00 0.62
N GLN A 44 -3.56 11.08 1.33
CA GLN A 44 -2.60 11.88 2.08
C GLN A 44 -1.97 11.08 3.23
N ILE A 45 -2.75 10.33 4.00
CA ILE A 45 -2.25 9.47 5.10
C ILE A 45 -1.18 8.50 4.57
N TRP A 46 -1.50 7.76 3.51
CA TRP A 46 -0.60 6.75 2.94
C TRP A 46 0.65 7.40 2.33
N LYS A 47 0.51 8.55 1.67
CA LYS A 47 1.63 9.31 1.12
C LYS A 47 2.58 9.79 2.22
N GLU A 48 2.07 10.44 3.26
CA GLU A 48 2.89 10.95 4.37
C GLU A 48 3.59 9.81 5.10
N SER A 49 2.86 8.75 5.43
CA SER A 49 3.40 7.53 6.02
C SER A 49 4.53 6.93 5.16
N ARG A 50 4.33 6.80 3.84
CA ARG A 50 5.36 6.30 2.93
C ARG A 50 6.60 7.20 2.92
N LEU A 51 6.44 8.51 2.78
CA LEU A 51 7.58 9.44 2.73
C LEU A 51 8.37 9.46 4.04
N ASN A 52 7.69 9.32 5.18
CA ASN A 52 8.32 9.31 6.51
C ASN A 52 9.06 8.00 6.81
N PHE A 53 8.52 6.85 6.39
CA PHE A 53 9.03 5.53 6.80
C PHE A 53 9.72 4.75 5.68
N MET A 54 9.59 5.19 4.43
CA MET A 54 10.20 4.60 3.24
C MET A 54 10.89 5.69 2.40
N PRO A 55 11.84 6.48 2.94
CA PRO A 55 12.36 7.68 2.30
C PRO A 55 13.12 7.44 0.99
N LYS A 56 13.46 6.18 0.67
CA LYS A 56 14.05 5.79 -0.62
C LYS A 56 13.00 5.60 -1.72
N GLU A 57 11.73 5.44 -1.35
CA GLU A 57 10.59 5.29 -2.23
C GLU A 57 9.83 6.63 -2.26
N ASP A 58 10.49 7.69 -2.74
CA ASP A 58 9.97 9.07 -2.77
C ASP A 58 9.14 9.39 -4.01
N MET A 59 9.26 8.57 -5.06
CA MET A 59 8.50 8.70 -6.29
C MET A 59 6.98 8.59 -6.05
N PRO A 60 6.16 9.34 -6.80
CA PRO A 60 4.71 9.21 -6.71
C PRO A 60 4.24 7.86 -7.30
N PRO A 61 3.03 7.40 -6.92
CA PRO A 61 2.43 6.23 -7.53
C PRO A 61 2.24 6.43 -9.06
N PRO A 62 2.28 5.34 -9.85
CA PRO A 62 1.91 5.38 -11.26
C PRO A 62 0.52 5.98 -11.49
N GLU A 63 0.28 6.53 -12.68
CA GLU A 63 -1.02 7.10 -13.04
C GLU A 63 -2.15 6.07 -12.85
N GLY A 64 -3.23 6.50 -12.18
CA GLY A 64 -4.38 5.64 -11.87
C GLY A 64 -4.20 4.71 -10.65
N MET A 65 -3.04 4.72 -9.98
CA MET A 65 -2.80 3.95 -8.76
C MET A 65 -2.97 4.82 -7.51
N SER A 66 -3.64 4.28 -6.49
CA SER A 66 -3.75 4.93 -5.17
C SER A 66 -2.47 4.76 -4.35
N GLU A 67 -2.18 5.72 -3.46
CA GLU A 67 -1.10 5.66 -2.47
C GLU A 67 -1.23 4.44 -1.55
N GLU A 68 -2.47 4.06 -1.18
CA GLU A 68 -2.75 2.82 -0.44
C GLU A 68 -2.21 1.60 -1.19
N LYS A 69 -2.57 1.46 -2.48
CA LYS A 69 -2.15 0.30 -3.28
C LYS A 69 -0.65 0.31 -3.55
N TYR A 70 -0.10 1.49 -3.78
CA TYR A 70 1.33 1.69 -4.00
C TYR A 70 2.14 1.28 -2.76
N ALA A 71 1.76 1.77 -1.59
CA ALA A 71 2.37 1.37 -0.32
C ALA A 71 2.21 -0.13 -0.06
N GLU A 72 1.05 -0.72 -0.33
CA GLU A 72 0.82 -2.17 -0.21
C GLU A 72 1.83 -2.97 -1.05
N LEU A 73 2.06 -2.57 -2.30
CA LEU A 73 2.99 -3.26 -3.20
C LEU A 73 4.44 -3.14 -2.74
N LEU A 74 4.85 -1.96 -2.27
CA LEU A 74 6.18 -1.72 -1.72
C LEU A 74 6.44 -2.54 -0.45
N MET A 75 5.44 -2.64 0.43
CA MET A 75 5.52 -3.44 1.65
C MET A 75 5.43 -4.95 1.42
N THR A 76 5.02 -5.40 0.23
CA THR A 76 4.82 -6.82 -0.04
C THR A 76 6.18 -7.53 -0.14
N GLU A 77 6.76 -7.92 1.00
CA GLU A 77 8.04 -8.62 1.03
C GLU A 77 7.91 -10.13 0.78
N ARG A 78 6.71 -10.67 0.95
CA ARG A 78 6.47 -12.13 0.99
C ARG A 78 6.16 -12.72 -0.38
N GLY A 79 7.22 -13.07 -1.09
CA GLY A 79 7.16 -13.98 -2.24
C GLY A 79 6.26 -13.51 -3.39
N CYS A 80 5.93 -14.44 -4.28
CA CYS A 80 5.15 -14.14 -5.47
C CYS A 80 3.66 -14.07 -5.12
N GLN A 81 2.99 -12.96 -5.44
CA GLN A 81 1.55 -12.83 -5.19
C GLN A 81 0.69 -13.81 -6.01
N ILE A 82 1.25 -14.38 -7.09
CA ILE A 82 0.57 -15.36 -7.96
C ILE A 82 0.75 -16.77 -7.40
N CYS A 83 1.98 -17.31 -7.39
CA CYS A 83 2.22 -18.70 -6.98
C CYS A 83 2.43 -18.88 -5.47
N LYS A 84 2.42 -17.80 -4.68
CA LYS A 84 2.60 -17.78 -3.21
C LYS A 84 3.91 -18.37 -2.70
N ARG A 85 4.86 -18.68 -3.59
CA ARG A 85 6.19 -19.18 -3.22
C ARG A 85 7.12 -18.01 -2.87
N THR A 86 7.93 -18.19 -1.83
CA THR A 86 9.02 -17.28 -1.48
C THR A 86 10.11 -17.39 -2.55
N LYS A 87 10.18 -16.39 -3.43
CA LYS A 87 11.12 -16.28 -4.54
C LYS A 87 11.51 -14.82 -4.71
N GLU A 88 12.61 -14.58 -5.41
CA GLU A 88 12.90 -13.24 -5.94
C GLU A 88 11.75 -12.79 -6.84
N CYS A 89 11.18 -11.63 -6.53
CA CYS A 89 10.06 -11.06 -7.26
C CYS A 89 10.31 -9.58 -7.49
N LYS A 90 9.71 -9.08 -8.56
CA LYS A 90 9.71 -7.66 -8.91
C LYS A 90 8.27 -7.15 -8.85
N ILE A 91 8.13 -5.86 -8.60
CA ILE A 91 6.85 -5.17 -8.78
C ILE A 91 6.75 -4.82 -10.27
N TYR A 92 5.68 -5.26 -10.90
CA TYR A 92 5.31 -4.90 -12.26
C TYR A 92 4.19 -3.87 -12.13
N TRP A 93 4.56 -2.59 -12.24
CA TRP A 93 3.73 -1.44 -11.91
C TRP A 93 2.48 -1.34 -12.78
N GLU A 94 2.61 -1.68 -14.06
CA GLU A 94 1.54 -1.68 -15.07
C GLU A 94 0.40 -2.65 -14.72
N PHE A 95 0.72 -3.70 -13.96
CA PHE A 95 -0.23 -4.72 -13.52
C PHE A 95 -0.54 -4.64 -12.03
N ALA A 96 0.02 -3.64 -11.32
CA ALA A 96 -0.08 -3.47 -9.88
C ALA A 96 0.17 -4.79 -9.11
N ILE A 97 1.19 -5.56 -9.51
CA ILE A 97 1.46 -6.89 -8.96
C ILE A 97 2.95 -7.14 -8.71
N ARG A 98 3.26 -7.75 -7.58
CA ARG A 98 4.56 -8.31 -7.26
C ARG A 98 4.61 -9.81 -7.53
N CYS A 99 5.38 -10.23 -8.53
CA CYS A 99 5.48 -11.65 -8.87
C CYS A 99 6.88 -12.06 -9.32
N CYS A 100 7.14 -13.38 -9.30
CA CYS A 100 8.39 -13.93 -9.80
C CYS A 100 8.44 -13.94 -11.32
N LYS A 101 9.64 -13.97 -11.89
CA LYS A 101 9.88 -13.96 -13.34
C LYS A 101 9.07 -15.03 -14.08
N GLU A 102 9.00 -16.24 -13.53
CA GLU A 102 8.21 -17.35 -14.11
C GLU A 102 6.72 -17.00 -14.24
N CYS A 103 6.12 -16.44 -13.18
CA CYS A 103 4.70 -16.09 -13.19
C CYS A 103 4.41 -14.90 -14.09
N HIS A 104 5.35 -13.96 -14.22
CA HIS A 104 5.24 -12.87 -15.18
C HIS A 104 5.22 -13.41 -16.62
N SER A 105 6.23 -14.20 -17.01
CA SER A 105 6.35 -14.73 -18.38
C SER A 105 5.18 -15.63 -18.79
N ASN A 106 4.60 -16.38 -17.86
CA ASN A 106 3.47 -17.27 -18.16
C ASN A 106 2.13 -16.54 -18.31
N LYS A 107 2.02 -15.27 -17.88
CA LYS A 107 0.76 -14.51 -17.85
C LYS A 107 0.74 -13.29 -18.76
N THR A 108 1.86 -12.86 -19.32
CA THR A 108 1.87 -11.93 -20.45
C THR A 108 1.53 -12.70 -21.72
N VAL A 109 0.33 -12.48 -22.27
CA VAL A 109 -0.03 -12.94 -23.62
C VAL A 109 1.00 -12.35 -24.59
N ARG A 110 1.60 -13.20 -25.42
CA ARG A 110 2.52 -12.77 -26.49
C ARG A 110 1.77 -12.03 -27.58
#